data_AF-A0A0L0RZA6-F1
#
_entry.id   AF-A0A0L0RZA6-F1
#
_cell.length_a   1.000
_cell.length_b   1.000
_cell.length_c   1.000
_cell.angle_alpha   90.00
_cell.angle_beta   90.00
_cell.angle_gamma   90.00
#
_symmetry.space_group_name_H-M   'P 1'
#
loop_
_entity.id
_entity.type
_entity.pdbx_description
1 polymer ?
#
loop_
_entity_poly.entity_id
_entity_poly.type
_entity_poly.pdbx_seq_one_letter_code
_entity_poly.pdbx_strand_id
1 'polypeptide(L)'
;MASETLHVTTSTFALPNMLLIGYESPIDCQTETVFLTVPAGYELRKLYQTNLLCKDFAAKKITIETAIETLEELIDAPSTWSAFAYCIATAGCSMFVAPLAFNGSMVDANVAGLLGVLVGVLDLLSSRFPTFSNIYDVTVSLLVSFLAAGFKLLIEYPLSSANKSVASLTPASSSSSGLCHMGVTLSTLFIILLSLSISMPLLELNSKHVIFGTVRLANGLVKTLTQAFGIMLGSRIAVAAAEHWWSESSATVFQDGFFIAGVPAADDAGRGRCASDADGTRRDALCERARIVC
;
A
#
# COMPACT_ATOMS: atom_id res chain seq x y z
N MET A 1 -21.57 6.71 26.62
CA MET A 1 -20.67 7.21 27.68
C MET A 1 -20.78 8.72 27.83
N ALA A 2 -20.24 9.55 26.93
CA ALA A 2 -20.33 11.00 27.07
C ALA A 2 -21.78 11.55 27.13
N SER A 3 -22.68 11.09 26.25
CA SER A 3 -24.08 11.55 26.26
C SER A 3 -24.84 11.17 27.55
N GLU A 4 -24.52 10.02 28.14
CA GLU A 4 -25.11 9.54 29.39
C GLU A 4 -24.70 10.43 30.57
N THR A 5 -23.43 10.84 30.62
CA THR A 5 -22.92 11.76 31.64
C THR A 5 -23.48 13.19 31.50
N LEU A 6 -23.87 13.58 30.29
CA LEU A 6 -24.50 14.88 29.99
C LEU A 6 -26.03 14.84 30.09
N HIS A 7 -26.64 13.69 30.37
CA HIS A 7 -28.09 13.48 30.37
C HIS A 7 -28.78 13.92 29.06
N VAL A 8 -28.13 13.71 27.92
CA VAL A 8 -28.70 13.99 26.58
C VAL A 8 -28.97 12.70 25.82
N THR A 9 -30.18 12.54 25.30
CA THR A 9 -30.54 11.42 24.41
C THR A 9 -29.96 11.68 23.02
N THR A 10 -28.89 10.94 22.68
CA THR A 10 -28.24 11.03 21.37
C THR A 10 -28.33 9.71 20.62
N SER A 11 -28.74 9.76 19.36
CA SER A 11 -28.61 8.67 18.39
C SER A 11 -27.39 8.96 17.52
N THR A 12 -26.47 8.00 17.40
CA THR A 12 -25.26 8.15 16.59
C THR A 12 -25.23 7.09 15.50
N PHE A 13 -24.91 7.51 14.28
CA PHE A 13 -24.79 6.62 13.14
C PHE A 13 -23.55 7.01 12.34
N ALA A 14 -22.57 6.10 12.25
CA ALA A 14 -21.30 6.36 11.57
C ALA A 14 -21.29 5.71 10.18
N LEU A 15 -21.07 6.51 9.14
CA LEU A 15 -20.74 6.16 7.75
C LEU A 15 -19.23 6.33 7.52
N PRO A 16 -18.64 5.71 6.46
CA PRO A 16 -17.18 5.63 6.31
C PRO A 16 -16.47 6.98 6.25
N ASN A 17 -17.15 8.03 5.78
CA ASN A 17 -16.64 9.41 5.74
C ASN A 17 -17.62 10.41 6.38
N MET A 18 -18.63 9.95 7.10
CA MET A 18 -19.63 10.82 7.72
C MET A 18 -20.07 10.30 9.07
N LEU A 19 -20.24 11.18 10.04
CA LEU A 19 -20.86 10.87 11.32
C LEU A 19 -22.18 11.64 11.38
N LEU A 20 -23.28 10.90 11.50
CA LEU A 20 -24.58 11.47 11.88
C LEU A 20 -24.70 11.42 13.40
N ILE A 21 -25.02 12.56 13.97
CA ILE A 21 -25.41 12.67 15.38
C ILE A 21 -26.77 13.32 15.40
N GLY A 22 -27.78 12.58 15.85
CA GLY A 22 -29.10 13.12 16.17
C GLY A 22 -29.20 13.31 17.68
N TYR A 23 -29.56 14.50 18.13
CA TYR A 23 -29.92 14.71 19.54
C TYR A 23 -31.33 15.28 19.64
N GLU A 24 -31.98 14.93 20.74
CA GLU A 24 -33.31 15.43 21.06
C GLU A 24 -33.16 16.64 21.98
N SER A 25 -33.72 17.78 21.57
CA SER A 25 -33.76 18.96 22.45
C SER A 25 -34.82 18.76 23.52
N PRO A 26 -34.48 18.92 24.82
CA PRO A 26 -35.44 18.76 25.90
C PRO A 26 -36.53 19.86 25.92
N ILE A 27 -36.33 20.96 25.18
CA ILE A 27 -37.23 22.12 25.18
C ILE A 27 -38.27 22.02 24.06
N ASP A 28 -37.84 21.62 22.85
CA ASP A 28 -38.71 21.64 21.66
C ASP A 28 -39.21 20.25 21.23
N CYS A 29 -38.78 19.16 21.88
CA CYS A 29 -39.06 17.77 21.48
C CYS A 29 -38.81 17.50 19.98
N GLN A 30 -37.94 18.30 19.35
CA GLN A 30 -37.51 18.12 17.97
C GLN A 30 -36.17 17.41 17.95
N THR A 31 -36.02 16.52 16.97
CA THR A 31 -34.78 15.83 16.70
C THR A 31 -33.96 16.65 15.71
N GLU A 32 -32.85 17.21 16.18
CA GLU A 32 -31.89 17.88 15.32
C GLU A 32 -30.82 16.87 14.90
N THR A 33 -30.55 16.79 13.60
CA THR A 33 -29.56 15.87 13.03
C THR A 33 -28.40 16.66 12.44
N VAL A 34 -27.21 16.46 12.98
CA VAL A 34 -25.97 17.09 12.53
C VAL A 34 -25.18 16.09 11.69
N PHE A 35 -24.77 16.54 10.51
CA PHE A 35 -23.97 15.77 9.56
C PHE A 35 -22.54 16.28 9.58
N LEU A 36 -21.61 15.44 10.03
CA LEU A 36 -20.19 15.77 10.07
C LEU A 36 -19.43 14.93 9.06
N THR A 37 -18.80 15.57 8.07
CA THR A 37 -17.87 14.86 7.18
C THR A 37 -16.54 14.66 7.89
N VAL A 38 -16.16 13.42 8.12
CA VAL A 38 -14.90 13.07 8.79
C VAL A 38 -13.97 12.47 7.74
N PRO A 39 -12.90 13.18 7.34
CA PRO A 39 -11.90 12.61 6.44
C PRO A 39 -11.21 11.44 7.15
N ALA A 40 -11.05 10.32 6.45
CA ALA A 40 -10.32 9.18 6.97
C ALA A 40 -8.83 9.56 7.13
N GLY A 41 -8.31 9.48 8.36
CA GLY A 41 -6.92 9.79 8.69
C GLY A 41 -6.44 8.94 9.86
N TYR A 42 -5.11 8.84 10.02
CA TYR A 42 -4.49 8.01 11.06
C TYR A 42 -3.79 8.87 12.11
N GLU A 43 -4.56 9.59 12.91
CA GLU A 43 -4.05 10.34 14.06
C GLU A 43 -4.37 9.61 15.38
N LEU A 44 -3.69 8.47 15.58
CA LEU A 44 -3.86 7.64 16.78
C LEU A 44 -3.64 8.42 18.09
N ARG A 45 -2.72 9.38 18.10
CA ARG A 45 -2.44 10.18 19.31
C ARG A 45 -3.66 11.01 19.69
N LYS A 46 -4.24 11.75 18.74
CA LYS A 46 -5.45 12.55 18.98
C LYS A 46 -6.62 11.65 19.40
N LEU A 47 -6.78 10.49 18.76
CA LEU A 47 -7.79 9.51 19.13
C LEU A 47 -7.60 9.01 20.58
N TYR A 48 -6.37 8.66 20.95
CA TYR A 48 -6.03 8.21 22.30
C TYR A 48 -6.29 9.30 23.35
N GLN A 49 -5.84 10.54 23.09
CA GLN A 49 -6.04 11.68 23.99
C GLN A 49 -7.52 12.02 24.15
N THR A 50 -8.31 12.00 23.07
CA THR A 50 -9.76 12.22 23.13
C THR A 50 -10.45 11.13 23.96
N ASN A 51 -10.04 9.87 23.81
CA ASN A 51 -10.57 8.76 24.60
C ASN A 51 -10.21 8.87 26.09
N LEU A 52 -9.00 9.33 26.42
CA LEU A 52 -8.63 9.63 27.82
C LEU A 52 -9.47 10.77 28.38
N LEU A 53 -9.62 11.87 27.64
CA LEU A 53 -10.44 13.01 28.03
C LEU A 53 -11.89 12.58 28.31
N CYS A 54 -12.47 11.75 27.44
CA CYS A 54 -13.81 11.20 27.62
C CYS A 54 -13.92 10.33 28.89
N LYS A 55 -12.88 9.54 29.20
CA LYS A 55 -12.85 8.72 30.43
C LYS A 55 -12.73 9.57 31.69
N ASP A 56 -11.88 10.60 31.68
CA ASP A 56 -11.72 11.50 32.83
C ASP A 56 -12.96 12.38 33.05
N PHE A 57 -13.63 12.79 31.98
CA PHE A 57 -14.94 13.43 32.01
C PHE A 57 -16.00 12.50 32.60
N ALA A 58 -16.07 11.25 32.14
CA ALA A 58 -17.03 10.27 32.66
C ALA A 58 -16.79 9.92 34.14
N ALA A 59 -15.52 9.95 34.57
CA ALA A 59 -15.14 9.79 35.97
C ALA A 59 -15.39 11.05 36.82
N LYS A 60 -15.98 12.12 36.25
CA LYS A 60 -16.24 13.43 36.90
C LYS A 60 -14.99 14.07 37.51
N LYS A 61 -13.81 13.81 36.95
CA LYS A 61 -12.54 14.41 37.42
C LYS A 61 -12.31 15.81 36.87
N ILE A 62 -12.94 16.13 35.74
CA ILE A 62 -12.83 17.41 35.02
C ILE A 62 -14.23 17.98 34.80
N THR A 63 -14.34 19.31 34.77
CA THR A 63 -15.62 19.99 34.47
C THR A 63 -15.87 20.05 32.97
N ILE A 64 -17.10 20.41 32.59
CA ILE A 64 -17.51 20.52 31.18
C ILE A 64 -16.69 21.59 30.46
N GLU A 65 -16.46 22.72 31.12
CA GLU A 65 -15.72 23.86 30.57
C GLU A 65 -14.28 23.47 30.23
N THR A 66 -13.58 22.82 31.18
CA THR A 66 -12.21 22.33 30.96
C THR A 66 -12.16 21.24 29.89
N ALA A 67 -13.17 20.38 29.81
CA ALA A 67 -13.25 19.36 28.77
C ALA A 67 -13.40 19.96 27.37
N ILE A 68 -14.18 21.04 27.22
CA ILE A 68 -14.33 21.76 25.96
C ILE A 68 -13.03 22.45 25.58
N GLU A 69 -12.40 23.21 26.49
CA GLU A 69 -11.12 23.89 26.22
C GLU A 69 -10.02 22.90 25.80
N THR A 70 -9.90 21.77 26.51
CA THR A 70 -8.92 20.72 26.20
C THR A 70 -9.22 20.07 24.84
N LEU A 71 -10.50 19.92 24.48
CA LEU A 71 -10.89 19.35 23.20
C LEU A 71 -10.58 20.30 22.04
N GLU A 72 -10.81 21.61 22.20
CA GLU A 72 -10.44 22.63 21.22
C GLU A 72 -8.93 22.66 21.00
N GLU A 73 -8.13 22.65 22.07
CA GLU A 73 -6.66 22.56 21.98
C GLU A 73 -6.21 21.29 21.23
N LEU A 74 -6.89 20.17 21.47
CA LEU A 74 -6.56 18.89 20.84
C LEU A 74 -6.91 18.85 19.35
N ILE A 75 -7.98 19.53 18.94
CA ILE A 75 -8.35 19.70 17.53
C ILE A 75 -7.23 20.48 16.82
N ASP A 76 -6.78 21.58 17.40
CA ASP A 76 -5.75 22.47 16.83
C ASP A 76 -4.31 21.94 16.97
N ALA A 77 -4.08 20.92 17.80
CA ALA A 77 -2.75 20.35 18.00
C ALA A 77 -2.11 19.88 16.67
N PRO A 78 -0.82 20.15 16.42
CA PRO A 78 -0.14 19.74 15.20
C PRO A 78 0.00 18.22 15.09
N SER A 79 0.15 17.71 13.86
CA SER A 79 0.36 16.29 13.56
C SER A 79 1.58 15.74 14.30
N THR A 80 1.47 14.51 14.77
CA THR A 80 2.39 13.91 15.77
C THR A 80 3.78 13.60 15.22
N TRP A 81 3.85 13.22 13.93
CA TRP A 81 5.06 12.69 13.34
C TRP A 81 5.72 13.73 12.43
N SER A 82 7.04 13.87 12.56
CA SER A 82 7.81 14.68 11.63
C SER A 82 7.77 14.04 10.24
N ALA A 83 7.71 14.87 9.20
CA ALA A 83 7.75 14.44 7.81
C ALA A 83 8.93 13.48 7.52
N PHE A 84 10.08 13.73 8.15
CA PHE A 84 11.27 12.88 8.01
C PHE A 84 11.08 11.47 8.56
N ALA A 85 10.43 11.33 9.73
CA ALA A 85 10.17 10.02 10.32
C ALA A 85 9.22 9.20 9.43
N TYR A 86 8.24 9.86 8.79
CA TYR A 86 7.35 9.23 7.84
C TYR A 86 8.10 8.70 6.61
N CYS A 87 8.95 9.51 5.97
CA CYS A 87 9.74 9.08 4.81
C CYS A 87 10.70 7.92 5.13
N ILE A 88 11.31 7.91 6.32
CA ILE A 88 12.20 6.82 6.74
C ILE A 88 11.39 5.53 6.94
N ALA A 89 10.19 5.64 7.53
CA ALA A 89 9.30 4.50 7.71
C ALA A 89 8.85 3.93 6.36
N THR A 90 8.47 4.77 5.39
CA THR A 90 8.07 4.29 4.07
C THR A 90 9.23 3.64 3.32
N ALA A 91 10.42 4.23 3.37
CA ALA A 91 11.63 3.66 2.78
C ALA A 91 11.99 2.30 3.39
N GLY A 92 11.95 2.20 4.73
CA GLY A 92 12.21 0.96 5.46
C GLY A 92 11.23 -0.14 5.06
N CYS A 93 9.93 0.15 5.07
CA CYS A 93 8.90 -0.79 4.67
C CYS A 93 9.11 -1.33 3.25
N SER A 94 9.37 -0.46 2.26
CA SER A 94 9.63 -0.90 0.88
C SER A 94 10.92 -1.73 0.77
N MET A 95 11.98 -1.35 1.49
CA MET A 95 13.25 -2.07 1.52
C MET A 95 13.11 -3.48 2.11
N PHE A 96 12.32 -3.66 3.16
CA PHE A 96 12.11 -4.99 3.77
C PHE A 96 11.16 -5.88 2.98
N VAL A 97 10.14 -5.31 2.32
CA VAL A 97 9.14 -6.09 1.57
C VAL A 97 9.74 -6.75 0.32
N ALA A 98 10.68 -6.09 -0.37
CA ALA A 98 11.31 -6.63 -1.59
C ALA A 98 11.95 -8.04 -1.39
N PRO A 99 12.88 -8.25 -0.44
CA PRO A 99 13.46 -9.57 -0.19
C PRO A 99 12.47 -10.53 0.49
N LEU A 100 11.57 -10.03 1.35
CA LEU A 100 10.67 -10.88 2.13
C LEU A 100 9.57 -11.52 1.27
N ALA A 101 8.95 -10.74 0.37
CA ALA A 101 7.79 -11.16 -0.41
C ALA A 101 8.17 -11.76 -1.77
N PHE A 102 9.17 -11.18 -2.44
CA PHE A 102 9.53 -11.53 -3.82
C PHE A 102 10.88 -12.23 -3.95
N ASN A 103 11.54 -12.52 -2.82
CA ASN A 103 12.86 -13.16 -2.78
C ASN A 103 13.95 -12.39 -3.57
N GLY A 104 13.81 -11.06 -3.65
CA GLY A 104 14.72 -10.18 -4.40
C GLY A 104 16.09 -10.00 -3.74
N SER A 105 17.06 -9.54 -4.53
CA SER A 105 18.41 -9.25 -4.07
C SER A 105 18.45 -8.03 -3.13
N MET A 106 19.50 -7.90 -2.33
CA MET A 106 19.75 -6.67 -1.55
C MET A 106 19.89 -5.42 -2.43
N VAL A 107 20.27 -5.60 -3.71
CA VAL A 107 20.29 -4.51 -4.69
C VAL A 107 18.86 -4.06 -5.01
N ASP A 108 17.93 -4.99 -5.24
CA ASP A 108 16.51 -4.71 -5.45
C ASP A 108 15.89 -4.03 -4.22
N ALA A 109 16.31 -4.44 -3.02
CA ALA A 109 15.86 -3.87 -1.75
C ALA A 109 16.25 -2.39 -1.61
N ASN A 110 17.49 -2.03 -1.95
CA ASN A 110 17.96 -0.64 -1.90
C ASN A 110 17.24 0.25 -2.93
N VAL A 111 17.02 -0.26 -4.15
CA VAL A 111 16.27 0.48 -5.18
C VAL A 111 14.81 0.69 -4.76
N ALA A 112 14.17 -0.34 -4.20
CA ALA A 112 12.82 -0.23 -3.65
C ALA A 112 12.74 0.76 -2.48
N GLY A 113 13.75 0.77 -1.59
CA GLY A 113 13.85 1.73 -0.50
C GLY A 113 13.97 3.18 -0.99
N LEU A 114 14.80 3.42 -2.02
CA LEU A 114 14.97 4.76 -2.62
C LEU A 114 13.66 5.26 -3.28
N LEU A 115 12.99 4.38 -4.02
CA LEU A 115 11.67 4.70 -4.58
C LEU A 115 10.61 4.89 -3.48
N GLY A 116 10.72 4.18 -2.36
CA GLY A 116 9.86 4.35 -1.18
C GLY A 116 10.02 5.70 -0.47
N VAL A 117 11.22 6.29 -0.49
CA VAL A 117 11.43 7.69 -0.05
C VAL A 117 10.68 8.65 -0.97
N LEU A 118 10.82 8.49 -2.29
CA LEU A 118 10.14 9.33 -3.28
C LEU A 118 8.62 9.27 -3.11
N VAL A 119 8.06 8.07 -2.92
CA VAL A 119 6.65 7.88 -2.59
C VAL A 119 6.26 8.65 -1.34
N GLY A 120 7.00 8.52 -0.25
CA GLY A 120 6.70 9.23 1.00
C GLY A 120 6.71 10.75 0.84
N VAL A 121 7.61 11.30 0.03
CA VAL A 121 7.66 12.74 -0.28
C VAL A 121 6.44 13.18 -1.10
N LEU A 122 6.05 12.39 -2.12
CA LEU A 122 4.86 12.69 -2.93
C LEU A 122 3.58 12.60 -2.12
N ASP A 123 3.51 11.67 -1.15
CA ASP A 123 2.37 11.53 -0.25
C ASP A 123 2.23 12.73 0.70
N LEU A 124 3.35 13.19 1.28
CA LEU A 124 3.38 14.42 2.06
C LEU A 124 2.94 15.64 1.24
N LEU A 125 3.34 15.71 -0.03
CA LEU A 125 2.91 16.78 -0.93
C LEU A 125 1.40 16.70 -1.24
N SER A 126 0.88 15.49 -1.43
CA SER A 126 -0.55 15.22 -1.63
C SER A 126 -1.38 15.67 -0.42
N SER A 127 -0.90 15.43 0.80
CA SER A 127 -1.55 15.88 2.03
C SER A 127 -1.66 17.40 2.14
N ARG A 128 -0.76 18.15 1.47
CA ARG A 128 -0.77 19.61 1.48
C ARG A 128 -1.77 20.19 0.48
N PHE A 129 -2.02 19.49 -0.63
CA PHE A 129 -2.89 19.95 -1.70
C PHE A 129 -4.05 18.96 -1.95
N PRO A 130 -5.25 19.19 -1.37
CA PRO A 130 -6.36 18.25 -1.45
C PRO A 130 -6.83 17.97 -2.88
N THR A 131 -6.63 18.91 -3.80
CA THR A 131 -6.94 18.74 -5.22
C THR A 131 -6.12 17.62 -5.88
N PHE A 132 -4.91 17.34 -5.39
CA PHE A 132 -4.04 16.29 -5.94
C PHE A 132 -4.36 14.88 -5.40
N SER A 133 -5.16 14.76 -4.34
CA SER A 133 -5.43 13.47 -3.68
C SER A 133 -6.06 12.43 -4.62
N ASN A 134 -6.93 12.86 -5.54
CA ASN A 134 -7.61 11.96 -6.48
C ASN A 134 -6.70 11.45 -7.61
N ILE A 135 -5.68 12.22 -8.00
CA ILE A 135 -4.79 11.91 -9.13
C ILE A 135 -3.47 11.30 -8.63
N TYR A 136 -3.20 11.42 -7.34
CA TYR A 136 -2.03 10.87 -6.66
C TYR A 136 -1.81 9.39 -6.95
N ASP A 137 -2.85 8.56 -6.85
CA ASP A 137 -2.75 7.11 -7.05
C ASP A 137 -2.24 6.75 -8.46
N VAL A 138 -2.71 7.46 -9.50
CA VAL A 138 -2.21 7.30 -10.89
C VAL A 138 -0.78 7.80 -11.02
N THR A 139 -0.52 8.98 -10.47
CA THR A 139 0.76 9.69 -10.69
C THR A 139 1.92 8.95 -10.04
N VAL A 140 1.72 8.45 -8.82
CA VAL A 140 2.75 7.71 -8.10
C VAL A 140 3.01 6.36 -8.74
N SER A 141 1.96 5.61 -9.10
CA SER A 141 2.16 4.32 -9.79
C SER A 141 2.88 4.49 -11.13
N LEU A 142 2.53 5.52 -11.90
CA LEU A 142 3.23 5.87 -13.13
C LEU A 142 4.70 6.21 -12.88
N LEU A 143 5.00 7.10 -11.92
CA LEU A 143 6.37 7.49 -11.60
C LEU A 143 7.21 6.34 -11.08
N VAL A 144 6.68 5.52 -10.17
CA VAL A 144 7.38 4.36 -9.60
C VAL A 144 7.69 3.34 -10.70
N SER A 145 6.73 3.01 -11.56
CA SER A 145 6.96 2.08 -12.68
C SER A 145 7.95 2.62 -13.70
N PHE A 146 7.87 3.92 -14.02
CA PHE A 146 8.81 4.58 -14.93
C PHE A 146 10.23 4.58 -14.36
N LEU A 147 10.40 4.98 -13.11
CA LEU A 147 11.71 5.04 -12.45
C LEU A 147 12.29 3.64 -12.19
N ALA A 148 11.47 2.66 -11.81
CA ALA A 148 11.92 1.28 -11.65
C ALA A 148 12.47 0.70 -12.97
N ALA A 149 11.85 1.03 -14.11
CA ALA A 149 12.37 0.68 -15.42
C ALA A 149 13.68 1.44 -15.73
N GLY A 150 13.74 2.74 -15.41
CA GLY A 150 14.97 3.54 -15.54
C GLY A 150 16.13 2.98 -14.72
N PHE A 151 15.92 2.61 -13.45
CA PHE A 151 16.94 2.00 -12.60
C PHE A 151 17.40 0.63 -13.11
N LYS A 152 16.51 -0.16 -13.71
CA LYS A 152 16.89 -1.42 -14.35
C LYS A 152 17.87 -1.17 -15.50
N LEU A 153 17.59 -0.21 -16.39
CA LEU A 153 18.49 0.15 -17.49
C LEU A 153 19.80 0.77 -16.97
N LEU A 154 19.71 1.60 -15.92
CA LEU A 154 20.85 2.25 -15.27
C LEU A 154 21.77 1.26 -14.53
N ILE A 155 21.28 0.11 -14.10
CA ILE A 155 22.14 -0.89 -13.41
C ILE A 155 22.71 -1.92 -14.40
N GLU A 156 22.05 -2.15 -15.53
CA GLU A 156 22.50 -3.11 -16.55
C GLU A 156 23.60 -2.53 -17.49
N TYR A 157 23.62 -1.20 -17.74
CA TYR A 157 24.59 -0.59 -18.68
C TYR A 157 26.08 -0.67 -18.30
N PRO A 158 26.51 -0.62 -17.01
CA PRO A 158 27.93 -0.64 -16.67
C PRO A 158 28.49 -2.07 -16.47
N LEU A 159 27.65 -3.10 -16.36
CA LEU A 159 28.09 -4.48 -16.05
C LEU A 159 28.35 -5.36 -17.28
N SER A 160 27.96 -4.93 -18.47
CA SER A 160 28.28 -5.65 -19.72
C SER A 160 29.75 -5.48 -20.17
N SER A 161 30.48 -4.46 -19.68
CA SER A 161 31.85 -4.18 -20.13
C SER A 161 32.99 -4.66 -19.21
N ALA A 162 32.74 -5.09 -17.96
CA ALA A 162 33.85 -5.27 -17.00
C ALA A 162 33.93 -6.59 -16.22
N ASN A 163 32.88 -7.41 -16.06
CA ASN A 163 33.01 -8.62 -15.22
C ASN A 163 32.10 -9.78 -15.65
N LYS A 164 32.64 -10.68 -16.49
CA LYS A 164 32.11 -12.06 -16.69
C LYS A 164 32.44 -13.00 -15.51
N SER A 165 33.11 -12.52 -14.47
CA SER A 165 33.77 -13.34 -13.44
C SER A 165 33.08 -13.38 -12.07
N VAL A 166 31.96 -12.68 -11.87
CA VAL A 166 31.18 -12.76 -10.61
C VAL A 166 29.93 -13.65 -10.71
N ALA A 167 29.72 -14.30 -11.86
CA ALA A 167 28.64 -15.26 -12.09
C ALA A 167 28.83 -16.62 -11.37
N SER A 168 29.84 -16.77 -10.50
CA SER A 168 30.26 -18.09 -9.98
C SER A 168 30.30 -18.21 -8.45
N LEU A 169 29.50 -17.45 -7.71
CA LEU A 169 29.35 -17.69 -6.26
C LEU A 169 27.91 -17.80 -5.74
N THR A 170 26.90 -17.76 -6.61
CA THR A 170 25.52 -18.02 -6.20
C THR A 170 24.98 -19.25 -6.93
N PRO A 171 24.62 -20.34 -6.21
CA PRO A 171 24.19 -21.59 -6.83
C PRO A 171 22.90 -21.39 -7.62
N ALA A 172 22.78 -22.17 -8.68
CA ALA A 172 21.70 -22.14 -9.64
C ALA A 172 20.32 -22.35 -9.00
N SER A 173 19.56 -21.26 -8.91
CA SER A 173 18.09 -21.26 -8.99
C SER A 173 17.70 -20.14 -9.93
N SER A 174 17.57 -20.45 -11.23
CA SER A 174 16.82 -19.68 -12.26
C SER A 174 16.72 -18.16 -12.05
N SER A 175 17.83 -17.50 -11.75
CA SER A 175 17.90 -16.08 -11.41
C SER A 175 18.70 -15.41 -12.52
N SER A 176 18.00 -14.76 -13.45
CA SER A 176 18.63 -13.79 -14.33
C SER A 176 19.26 -12.72 -13.44
N SER A 177 20.56 -12.49 -13.58
CA SER A 177 21.38 -11.57 -12.79
C SER A 177 21.03 -10.10 -13.05
N GLY A 178 19.75 -9.74 -13.01
CA GLY A 178 19.21 -8.44 -13.35
C GLY A 178 18.10 -8.04 -12.37
N LEU A 179 17.91 -6.75 -12.21
CA LEU A 179 16.94 -6.17 -11.29
C LEU A 179 15.51 -6.66 -11.62
N CYS A 180 14.79 -7.20 -10.63
CA CYS A 180 13.44 -7.69 -10.90
C CYS A 180 12.38 -6.57 -10.85
N HIS A 181 11.99 -6.10 -12.04
CA HIS A 181 11.10 -4.95 -12.21
C HIS A 181 9.75 -5.11 -11.49
N MET A 182 9.12 -6.29 -11.60
CA MET A 182 7.83 -6.55 -10.96
C MET A 182 7.95 -6.57 -9.43
N GLY A 183 8.98 -7.22 -8.89
CA GLY A 183 9.24 -7.28 -7.45
C GLY A 183 9.51 -5.91 -6.85
N VAL A 184 10.34 -5.09 -7.50
CA VAL A 184 10.65 -3.71 -7.05
C VAL A 184 9.41 -2.80 -7.14
N THR A 185 8.66 -2.87 -8.25
CA THR A 185 7.47 -2.04 -8.44
C THR A 185 6.38 -2.40 -7.42
N LEU A 186 6.09 -3.69 -7.23
CA LEU A 186 5.05 -4.14 -6.29
C LEU A 186 5.45 -3.93 -4.82
N SER A 187 6.73 -4.12 -4.46
CA SER A 187 7.22 -3.86 -3.10
C SER A 187 7.22 -2.37 -2.74
N THR A 188 7.58 -1.50 -3.70
CA THR A 188 7.49 -0.06 -3.51
C THR A 188 6.04 0.38 -3.36
N LEU A 189 5.17 -0.10 -4.25
CA LEU A 189 3.75 0.23 -4.20
C LEU A 189 3.01 -0.47 -3.07
N PHE A 190 3.60 -1.46 -2.36
CA PHE A 190 2.95 -2.20 -1.29
C PHE A 190 2.35 -1.32 -0.19
N ILE A 191 3.00 -0.19 0.11
CA ILE A 191 2.56 0.75 1.15
C ILE A 191 1.32 1.53 0.69
N ILE A 192 1.28 1.88 -0.60
CA ILE A 192 0.13 2.56 -1.23
C ILE A 192 -0.97 1.54 -1.55
N LEU A 193 -0.60 0.29 -1.85
CA LEU A 193 -1.47 -0.84 -2.08
C LEU A 193 -2.26 -1.10 -0.80
N LEU A 194 -3.40 -0.44 -0.75
CA LEU A 194 -4.78 -0.88 -0.54
C LEU A 194 -5.07 -2.31 -0.02
N SER A 195 -4.12 -2.98 0.62
CA SER A 195 -4.32 -4.27 1.27
C SER A 195 -5.28 -4.09 2.44
N LEU A 196 -5.03 -3.11 3.31
CA LEU A 196 -5.96 -2.76 4.39
C LEU A 196 -7.32 -2.26 3.86
N SER A 197 -7.30 -1.47 2.79
CA SER A 197 -8.53 -0.88 2.24
C SER A 197 -9.38 -1.87 1.42
N ILE A 198 -8.87 -3.05 1.04
CA ILE A 198 -9.69 -4.17 0.51
C ILE A 198 -10.03 -5.16 1.61
N SER A 199 -9.06 -5.55 2.45
CA SER A 199 -9.25 -6.59 3.46
C SER A 199 -10.19 -6.15 4.59
N MET A 200 -10.13 -4.88 5.03
CA MET A 200 -11.05 -4.38 6.05
C MET A 200 -12.51 -4.38 5.59
N PRO A 201 -12.89 -3.82 4.43
CA PRO A 201 -14.25 -3.94 3.93
C PRO A 201 -14.70 -5.39 3.75
N LEU A 202 -13.81 -6.29 3.34
CA LEU A 202 -14.16 -7.70 3.20
C LEU A 202 -14.51 -8.34 4.56
N LEU A 203 -13.79 -7.97 5.62
CA LEU A 203 -14.11 -8.38 6.99
C LEU A 203 -15.41 -7.74 7.49
N GLU A 204 -15.67 -6.48 7.15
CA GLU A 204 -16.93 -5.79 7.45
C GLU A 204 -18.13 -6.48 6.76
N LEU A 205 -17.98 -6.86 5.48
CA LEU A 205 -18.96 -7.65 4.74
C LEU A 205 -19.20 -9.02 5.40
N ASN A 206 -18.14 -9.70 5.85
CA ASN A 206 -18.25 -10.98 6.55
C ASN A 206 -18.97 -10.83 7.90
N SER A 207 -18.73 -9.73 8.61
CA SER A 207 -19.34 -9.42 9.91
C SER A 207 -20.81 -8.94 9.85
N LYS A 208 -21.48 -9.07 8.70
CA LYS A 208 -22.87 -8.64 8.42
C LYS A 208 -23.08 -7.13 8.31
N HIS A 209 -22.02 -6.33 8.24
CA HIS A 209 -22.08 -4.89 7.98
C HIS A 209 -22.00 -4.59 6.47
N VAL A 210 -23.02 -5.03 5.71
CA VAL A 210 -23.02 -5.03 4.24
C VAL A 210 -22.92 -3.62 3.63
N ILE A 211 -23.62 -2.63 4.20
CA ILE A 211 -23.67 -1.27 3.66
C ILE A 211 -22.28 -0.62 3.67
N PHE A 212 -21.60 -0.68 4.83
CA PHE A 212 -20.27 -0.07 5.01
C PHE A 212 -19.20 -0.79 4.21
N GLY A 213 -19.20 -2.12 4.28
CA GLY A 213 -18.26 -2.95 3.55
C GLY A 213 -18.36 -2.76 2.03
N THR A 214 -19.56 -2.60 1.47
CA THR A 214 -19.74 -2.44 0.02
C THR A 214 -19.21 -1.10 -0.49
N VAL A 215 -19.54 0.02 0.17
CA VAL A 215 -19.09 1.37 -0.24
C VAL A 215 -17.56 1.47 -0.16
N ARG A 216 -16.98 0.97 0.93
CA ARG A 216 -15.53 1.00 1.13
C ARG A 216 -14.80 0.06 0.16
N LEU A 217 -15.37 -1.11 -0.13
CA LEU A 217 -14.85 -2.03 -1.14
C LEU A 217 -14.89 -1.41 -2.54
N ALA A 218 -15.99 -0.75 -2.92
CA ALA A 218 -16.13 -0.09 -4.21
C ALA A 218 -15.07 1.01 -4.41
N ASN A 219 -14.87 1.87 -3.40
CA ASN A 219 -13.81 2.88 -3.43
C ASN A 219 -12.41 2.24 -3.52
N GLY A 220 -12.21 1.13 -2.80
CA GLY A 220 -10.98 0.35 -2.90
C GLY A 220 -10.72 -0.17 -4.32
N LEU A 221 -11.70 -0.82 -4.94
CA LEU A 221 -11.56 -1.35 -6.29
C LEU A 221 -11.27 -0.27 -7.33
N VAL A 222 -11.91 0.91 -7.23
CA VAL A 222 -11.59 2.04 -8.11
C VAL A 222 -10.13 2.46 -7.94
N LYS A 223 -9.62 2.54 -6.71
CA LYS A 223 -8.22 2.87 -6.43
C LYS A 223 -7.24 1.82 -6.98
N THR A 224 -7.51 0.52 -6.84
CA THR A 224 -6.62 -0.51 -7.42
C THR A 224 -6.60 -0.50 -8.93
N LEU A 225 -7.75 -0.31 -9.57
CA LEU A 225 -7.84 -0.20 -11.03
C LEU A 225 -7.05 1.00 -11.53
N THR A 226 -7.19 2.12 -10.84
CA THR A 226 -6.46 3.37 -11.11
C THR A 226 -4.95 3.16 -10.98
N GLN A 227 -4.51 2.44 -9.95
CA GLN A 227 -3.10 2.10 -9.74
C GLN A 227 -2.57 1.10 -10.79
N ALA A 228 -3.35 0.08 -11.14
CA ALA A 228 -2.99 -0.89 -12.18
C ALA A 228 -2.84 -0.22 -13.55
N PHE A 229 -3.73 0.72 -13.87
CA PHE A 229 -3.62 1.56 -15.06
C PHE A 229 -2.34 2.40 -15.04
N GLY A 230 -2.01 3.04 -13.91
CA GLY A 230 -0.79 3.83 -13.78
C GLY A 230 0.50 2.99 -13.93
N ILE A 231 0.53 1.76 -13.39
CA ILE A 231 1.65 0.83 -13.60
C ILE A 231 1.82 0.50 -15.10
N MET A 232 0.72 0.16 -15.78
CA MET A 232 0.74 -0.18 -17.20
C MET A 232 1.16 1.02 -18.05
N LEU A 233 0.63 2.21 -17.77
CA LEU A 233 0.97 3.42 -18.49
C LEU A 233 2.44 3.81 -18.27
N GLY A 234 2.92 3.73 -17.03
CA GLY A 234 4.31 4.01 -16.66
C GLY A 234 5.31 3.08 -17.35
N SER A 235 5.00 1.78 -17.43
CA SER A 235 5.88 0.83 -18.12
C SER A 235 5.92 1.06 -19.63
N ARG A 236 4.79 1.41 -20.26
CA ARG A 236 4.75 1.74 -21.70
C ARG A 236 5.50 3.02 -22.02
N ILE A 237 5.32 4.06 -21.20
CA ILE A 237 6.07 5.30 -21.34
C ILE A 237 7.57 5.06 -21.13
N ALA A 238 7.95 4.19 -20.19
CA ALA A 238 9.36 3.84 -19.99
C ALA A 238 9.98 3.17 -21.21
N VAL A 239 9.26 2.27 -21.88
CA VAL A 239 9.72 1.63 -23.12
C VAL A 239 9.81 2.63 -24.26
N ALA A 240 8.77 3.46 -24.46
CA ALA A 240 8.78 4.48 -25.50
C ALA A 240 9.91 5.53 -25.28
N ALA A 241 10.18 5.87 -24.02
CA ALA A 241 11.34 6.68 -23.67
C ALA A 241 12.65 5.94 -23.95
N ALA A 242 12.74 4.65 -23.62
CA ALA A 242 13.93 3.85 -23.91
C ALA A 242 14.23 3.80 -25.43
N GLU A 243 13.24 3.77 -26.31
CA GLU A 243 13.46 3.82 -27.77
C GLU A 243 14.05 5.15 -28.26
N HIS A 244 13.77 6.26 -27.56
CA HIS A 244 14.32 7.57 -27.91
C HIS A 244 15.71 7.83 -27.31
N TRP A 245 16.00 7.25 -26.15
CA TRP A 245 17.22 7.50 -25.38
C TRP A 245 18.23 6.33 -25.40
N TRP A 246 17.83 5.11 -25.79
CA TRP A 246 18.63 3.88 -25.72
C TRP A 246 18.54 3.04 -27.02
N SER A 247 19.60 2.28 -27.33
CA SER A 247 19.70 1.43 -28.53
C SER A 247 18.72 0.24 -28.52
N GLU A 248 18.23 -0.16 -29.71
CA GLU A 248 17.14 -1.14 -29.98
C GLU A 248 17.24 -2.48 -29.21
N SER A 249 18.45 -2.93 -28.82
CA SER A 249 18.63 -4.22 -28.14
C SER A 249 18.05 -4.29 -26.71
N SER A 250 17.73 -3.14 -26.12
CA SER A 250 17.28 -3.02 -24.72
C SER A 250 15.75 -3.10 -24.59
N ALA A 251 15.03 -2.77 -25.66
CA ALA A 251 13.56 -2.68 -25.68
C ALA A 251 12.89 -4.06 -25.78
N THR A 252 13.48 -4.99 -26.54
CA THR A 252 12.95 -6.36 -26.73
C THR A 252 13.02 -7.20 -25.46
N VAL A 253 14.13 -7.12 -24.70
CA VAL A 253 14.31 -7.81 -23.40
C VAL A 253 13.29 -7.35 -22.35
N PHE A 254 12.84 -6.09 -22.42
CA PHE A 254 11.84 -5.56 -21.49
C PHE A 254 10.40 -5.99 -21.84
N GLN A 255 10.08 -6.10 -23.13
CA GLN A 255 8.75 -6.55 -23.59
C GLN A 255 8.50 -8.03 -23.25
N ASP A 256 9.50 -8.91 -23.41
CA ASP A 256 9.36 -10.34 -23.12
C ASP A 256 9.25 -10.63 -21.61
N GLY A 257 9.99 -9.90 -20.77
CA GLY A 257 9.96 -10.07 -19.31
C GLY A 257 8.67 -9.57 -18.64
N PHE A 258 7.92 -8.66 -19.26
CA PHE A 258 6.69 -8.09 -18.69
C PHE A 258 5.47 -9.01 -18.86
N PHE A 259 5.37 -9.75 -19.98
CA PHE A 259 4.23 -10.64 -20.25
C PHE A 259 4.43 -12.08 -19.74
N ILE A 260 5.67 -12.58 -19.66
CA ILE A 260 5.92 -13.99 -19.28
C ILE A 260 5.77 -14.22 -17.76
N ALA A 261 5.95 -13.20 -16.92
CA ALA A 261 5.78 -13.34 -15.46
C ALA A 261 4.32 -13.53 -15.00
N GLY A 262 3.33 -13.42 -15.89
CA GLY A 262 1.91 -13.65 -15.61
C GLY A 262 1.41 -15.06 -15.95
N VAL A 263 2.24 -15.89 -16.57
CA VAL A 263 1.91 -17.28 -16.90
C VAL A 263 2.82 -18.17 -16.06
N PRO A 264 2.31 -19.07 -15.19
CA PRO A 264 3.17 -20.09 -14.61
C PRO A 264 3.79 -20.83 -15.79
N ALA A 265 5.12 -20.81 -15.88
CA ALA A 265 5.86 -21.43 -16.97
C ALA A 265 5.27 -22.81 -17.25
N ALA A 266 4.56 -22.95 -18.37
CA ALA A 266 4.16 -24.25 -18.86
C ALA A 266 5.46 -24.96 -19.22
N ASP A 267 5.70 -26.03 -18.47
CA ASP A 267 6.91 -26.81 -18.43
C ASP A 267 7.10 -27.58 -19.76
N ASP A 268 7.46 -26.87 -20.84
CA ASP A 268 7.89 -27.48 -22.11
C ASP A 268 9.39 -27.82 -22.10
N ALA A 269 9.89 -28.26 -20.94
CA ALA A 269 11.17 -28.93 -20.80
C ALA A 269 10.99 -30.33 -20.20
N GLY A 270 10.03 -31.07 -20.75
CA GLY A 270 9.92 -32.52 -20.61
C GLY A 270 11.13 -33.25 -21.20
N ARG A 271 12.25 -33.25 -20.48
CA ARG A 271 13.24 -34.35 -20.50
C ARG A 271 14.12 -34.32 -19.26
N GLY A 272 13.62 -34.87 -18.14
CA GLY A 272 14.51 -35.06 -16.99
C GLY A 272 13.93 -35.56 -15.67
N ARG A 273 13.30 -36.74 -15.66
CA ARG A 273 13.18 -37.65 -14.49
C ARG A 273 12.30 -37.20 -13.31
N CYS A 274 10.98 -37.36 -13.48
CA CYS A 274 10.22 -38.10 -12.47
C CYS A 274 10.27 -39.58 -12.87
N ALA A 275 11.30 -40.31 -12.43
CA ALA A 275 11.37 -41.75 -12.64
C ALA A 275 10.29 -42.43 -11.78
N SER A 276 9.40 -43.17 -12.44
CA SER A 276 8.58 -44.18 -11.79
C SER A 276 9.50 -45.25 -11.23
N ASP A 277 9.55 -45.38 -9.90
CA ASP A 277 9.90 -46.64 -9.26
C ASP A 277 8.64 -47.22 -8.63
N ALA A 278 8.42 -48.49 -8.95
CA ALA A 278 7.35 -49.32 -8.46
C ALA A 278 7.62 -49.70 -7.00
N ASP A 279 7.26 -48.84 -6.06
CA ASP A 279 6.97 -49.29 -4.70
C ASP A 279 5.93 -48.36 -4.05
N GLY A 280 4.86 -48.98 -3.56
CA GLY A 280 3.71 -48.28 -3.00
C GLY A 280 4.04 -47.77 -1.61
N THR A 281 4.59 -46.55 -1.49
CA THR A 281 4.52 -45.79 -0.22
C THR A 281 4.80 -44.28 -0.39
N ARG A 282 3.70 -43.51 -0.34
CA ARG A 282 3.54 -42.22 0.36
C ARG A 282 4.61 -41.13 0.10
N ARG A 283 4.42 -40.29 -0.93
CA ARG A 283 4.94 -38.89 -0.98
C ARG A 283 4.04 -37.95 -1.81
N ASP A 284 2.87 -37.62 -1.28
CA ASP A 284 2.15 -36.38 -1.62
C ASP A 284 2.67 -35.29 -0.67
N ALA A 285 3.42 -34.27 -1.13
CA ALA A 285 3.63 -32.99 -0.40
C ALA A 285 4.64 -31.98 -0.99
N LEU A 286 5.36 -32.21 -2.09
CA LEU A 286 6.50 -31.33 -2.44
C LEU A 286 6.56 -30.81 -3.89
N CYS A 287 5.40 -30.62 -4.53
CA CYS A 287 5.31 -29.99 -5.85
C CYS A 287 4.29 -28.84 -5.86
N GLU A 288 4.23 -28.03 -4.80
CA GLU A 288 3.31 -26.89 -4.73
C GLU A 288 3.97 -25.69 -4.04
N ARG A 289 4.91 -25.06 -4.74
CA ARG A 289 5.28 -23.66 -4.49
C ARG A 289 5.45 -22.96 -5.84
N ALA A 290 4.31 -22.62 -6.46
CA ALA A 290 4.24 -21.49 -7.39
C ALA A 290 4.46 -20.20 -6.58
N ARG A 291 5.70 -20.01 -6.15
CA ARG A 291 6.15 -18.80 -5.50
C ARG A 291 6.48 -17.86 -6.66
N ILE A 292 5.84 -16.70 -6.73
CA ILE A 292 6.18 -15.64 -7.68
C ILE A 292 7.59 -15.20 -7.31
N VAL A 293 8.57 -15.86 -7.92
CA VAL A 293 9.99 -15.72 -7.64
C VAL A 293 10.55 -14.96 -8.84
N CYS A 294 11.13 -13.80 -8.54
CA CYS A 294 12.21 -13.27 -9.35
C CYS A 294 13.31 -14.36 -9.41
#